data_AF-A0A354DKF9-F1
#
_entry.id   AF-A0A354DKF9-F1
#
_cell.length_a   1.000
_cell.length_b   1.000
_cell.length_c   1.000
_cell.angle_alpha   90.00
_cell.angle_beta   90.00
_cell.angle_gamma   90.00
#
_symmetry.space_group_name_H-M   'P 1'
#
loop_
_entity.id
_entity.type
_entity.pdbx_description
1 polymer ?
#
loop_
_entity_poly.entity_id
_entity_poly.type
_entity_poly.pdbx_seq_one_letter_code
_entity_poly.pdbx_strand_id
1 'polypeptide(L)'
;IQSGMYKRVLVVGAEKMTSQPTARVTEILAQASNREWEANIGMTFPSVFGLIAQRHMYRYGTTREQIASVAVKNHAHALLNPHAHLHKNITIEDVCGCTSMVADPLNRYDCSLISDGASAMVLCAPDLAKEYQTNVVDIIG
;
A
#
# COMPACT_ATOMS: atom_id res chain seq x y z
N ILE A 1 -20.29 -5.85 -16.14
CA ILE A 1 -21.12 -6.96 -15.61
C ILE A 1 -22.52 -6.46 -15.26
N GLN A 2 -22.68 -5.56 -14.29
CA GLN A 2 -24.01 -5.01 -13.94
C GLN A 2 -24.74 -4.35 -15.11
N SER A 3 -24.02 -3.68 -16.01
CA SER A 3 -24.61 -3.10 -17.24
C SER A 3 -25.12 -4.14 -18.25
N GLY A 4 -24.88 -5.44 -18.05
CA GLY A 4 -25.24 -6.50 -18.99
C GLY A 4 -24.33 -6.65 -20.22
N MET A 5 -23.43 -5.69 -20.49
CA MET A 5 -22.58 -5.70 -21.69
C MET A 5 -21.61 -6.89 -21.76
N TYR A 6 -21.11 -7.33 -20.60
CA TYR A 6 -20.19 -8.46 -20.48
C TYR A 6 -20.57 -9.30 -19.27
N LYS A 7 -20.57 -10.63 -19.43
CA LYS A 7 -20.84 -11.58 -18.34
C LYS A 7 -19.59 -12.19 -17.71
N ARG A 8 -18.41 -12.06 -18.36
CA ARG A 8 -17.10 -12.51 -17.87
C ARG A 8 -16.10 -11.42 -18.17
N VAL A 9 -15.32 -11.01 -17.19
CA VAL A 9 -14.34 -9.92 -17.29
C VAL A 9 -13.07 -10.32 -16.58
N LEU A 10 -11.93 -10.23 -17.27
CA LEU A 10 -10.61 -10.35 -16.65
C LEU A 10 -10.15 -8.95 -16.22
N VAL A 11 -9.81 -8.81 -14.94
CA VAL A 11 -9.18 -7.62 -14.38
C VAL A 11 -7.72 -7.96 -14.09
N VAL A 12 -6.80 -7.15 -14.59
CA VAL A 12 -5.36 -7.31 -14.37
C VAL A 12 -4.80 -5.99 -13.86
N GLY A 13 -4.04 -6.06 -12.77
CA GLY A 13 -3.19 -4.97 -12.30
C GLY A 13 -1.74 -5.42 -12.34
N ALA A 14 -0.85 -4.59 -12.86
CA ALA A 14 0.58 -4.86 -12.92
C ALA A 14 1.37 -3.56 -12.80
N GLU A 15 2.52 -3.62 -12.14
CA GLU A 15 3.41 -2.47 -11.95
C GLU A 15 4.87 -2.92 -12.05
N LYS A 16 5.72 -2.09 -12.70
CA LYS A 16 7.17 -2.27 -12.77
C LYS A 16 7.87 -0.97 -12.39
N MET A 17 8.26 -0.88 -11.12
CA MET A 17 8.82 0.32 -10.51
C MET A 17 10.34 0.26 -10.35
N THR A 18 10.91 -0.93 -10.15
CA THR A 18 12.37 -1.08 -9.88
C THR A 18 13.27 -0.81 -11.09
N SER A 19 12.69 -0.56 -12.26
CA SER A 19 13.41 -0.11 -13.45
C SER A 19 13.90 1.34 -13.35
N GLN A 20 13.48 2.08 -12.32
CA GLN A 20 13.84 3.46 -12.07
C GLN A 20 14.51 3.63 -10.69
N PRO A 21 15.40 4.63 -10.51
CA PRO A 21 15.93 4.97 -9.21
C PRO A 21 14.83 5.42 -8.24
N THR A 22 15.01 5.16 -6.93
CA THR A 22 14.04 5.50 -5.88
C THR A 22 13.55 6.95 -5.96
N ALA A 23 14.45 7.92 -6.17
CA ALA A 23 14.07 9.33 -6.28
C ALA A 23 13.07 9.58 -7.42
N ARG A 24 13.30 8.96 -8.58
CA ARG A 24 12.40 9.08 -9.74
C ARG A 24 11.06 8.40 -9.48
N VAL A 25 11.05 7.24 -8.83
CA VAL A 25 9.82 6.56 -8.43
C VAL A 25 9.01 7.44 -7.47
N THR A 26 9.65 8.08 -6.49
CA THR A 26 9.00 9.01 -5.55
C THR A 26 8.33 10.18 -6.27
N GLU A 27 8.98 10.78 -7.27
CA GLU A 27 8.40 11.85 -8.10
C GLU A 27 7.18 11.37 -8.91
N ILE A 28 7.24 10.16 -9.47
CA ILE A 28 6.13 9.57 -10.23
C ILE A 28 4.95 9.33 -9.30
N LEU A 29 5.17 8.73 -8.12
CA LEU A 29 4.12 8.49 -7.14
C LEU A 29 3.49 9.78 -6.59
N ALA A 30 4.27 10.86 -6.49
CA ALA A 30 3.74 12.15 -6.08
C ALA A 30 2.67 12.69 -7.05
N GLN A 31 2.60 12.20 -8.29
CA GLN A 31 1.54 12.61 -9.24
C GLN A 31 0.14 12.09 -8.84
N ALA A 32 0.05 11.15 -7.90
CA ALA A 32 -1.22 10.76 -7.28
C ALA A 32 -1.74 11.78 -6.25
N SER A 33 -0.90 12.74 -5.84
CA SER A 33 -1.30 13.89 -5.00
C SER A 33 -1.79 15.06 -5.85
N ASN A 34 -2.24 16.15 -5.23
CA ASN A 34 -2.58 17.35 -5.98
C ASN A 34 -1.31 17.93 -6.62
N ARG A 35 -1.20 17.81 -7.93
CA ARG A 35 0.01 18.21 -8.63
C ARG A 35 0.32 19.70 -8.47
N GLU A 36 -0.69 20.55 -8.56
CA GLU A 36 -0.52 22.01 -8.52
C GLU A 36 -0.11 22.49 -7.14
N TRP A 37 -0.71 21.94 -6.09
CA TRP A 37 -0.59 22.45 -4.72
C TRP A 37 0.33 21.63 -3.82
N GLU A 38 0.71 20.41 -4.21
CA GLU A 38 1.54 19.51 -3.40
C GLU A 38 2.78 19.07 -4.18
N ALA A 39 2.61 18.32 -5.27
CA ALA A 39 3.76 17.72 -5.96
C ALA A 39 4.74 18.77 -6.53
N ASN A 40 4.22 19.83 -7.16
CA ASN A 40 5.05 20.87 -7.78
C ASN A 40 5.86 21.70 -6.76
N ILE A 41 5.45 21.73 -5.49
CA ILE A 41 6.17 22.42 -4.42
C ILE A 41 7.10 21.51 -3.63
N GLY A 42 7.35 20.29 -4.14
CA GLY A 42 8.28 19.33 -3.55
C GLY A 42 7.68 18.42 -2.48
N MET A 43 6.35 18.41 -2.32
CA MET A 43 5.73 17.41 -1.44
C MET A 43 5.80 16.02 -2.08
N THR A 44 6.39 15.10 -1.34
CA THR A 44 6.40 13.67 -1.67
C THR A 44 5.21 12.97 -1.04
N PHE A 45 4.81 11.82 -1.57
CA PHE A 45 3.70 11.05 -1.00
C PHE A 45 3.94 10.66 0.48
N PRO A 46 5.16 10.22 0.90
CA PRO A 46 5.46 10.03 2.32
C PRO A 46 5.30 11.30 3.16
N SER A 47 5.64 12.49 2.65
CA SER A 47 5.44 13.74 3.40
C SER A 47 3.96 14.10 3.61
N VAL A 48 3.08 13.78 2.67
CA VAL A 48 1.63 13.93 2.86
C VAL A 48 1.17 13.09 4.05
N PHE A 49 1.59 11.82 4.10
CA PHE A 49 1.26 10.93 5.22
C PHE A 49 1.96 11.32 6.53
N GLY A 50 3.17 11.88 6.47
CA GLY A 50 3.86 12.45 7.63
C GLY A 50 3.03 13.56 8.29
N LEU A 51 2.52 14.50 7.49
CA LEU A 51 1.64 15.57 7.98
C LEU A 51 0.32 15.03 8.56
N ILE A 52 -0.28 14.03 7.92
CA ILE A 52 -1.49 13.36 8.43
C ILE A 52 -1.20 12.70 9.79
N ALA A 53 -0.07 11.98 9.91
CA ALA A 53 0.35 11.35 11.15
C ALA A 53 0.57 12.39 12.25
N GLN A 54 1.33 13.47 11.98
CA GLN A 54 1.52 14.56 12.94
C GLN A 54 0.19 15.17 13.39
N ARG A 55 -0.74 15.41 12.46
CA ARG A 55 -2.05 15.97 12.80
C ARG A 55 -2.88 15.01 13.65
N HIS A 56 -2.80 13.71 13.39
CA HIS A 56 -3.49 12.69 14.17
C HIS A 56 -2.90 12.58 15.58
N MET A 57 -1.57 12.55 15.71
CA MET A 57 -0.86 12.57 16.99
C MET A 57 -1.24 13.81 17.81
N TYR A 58 -1.23 14.99 17.19
CA TYR A 58 -1.64 16.24 17.83
C TYR A 58 -3.09 16.20 18.32
N ARG A 59 -4.02 15.73 17.48
CA ARG A 59 -5.46 15.79 17.78
C ARG A 59 -5.92 14.72 18.77
N TYR A 60 -5.34 13.52 18.70
CA TYR A 60 -5.84 12.34 19.42
C TYR A 60 -4.82 11.76 20.40
N GLY A 61 -3.62 12.32 20.50
CA GLY A 61 -2.57 11.83 21.40
C GLY A 61 -1.96 10.50 20.96
N THR A 62 -2.08 10.13 19.68
CA THR A 62 -1.47 8.89 19.16
C THR A 62 0.03 8.93 19.37
N THR A 63 0.58 7.83 19.91
CA THR A 63 2.01 7.74 20.20
C THR A 63 2.78 7.14 19.03
N ARG A 64 4.11 7.33 19.04
CA ARG A 64 4.98 6.77 18.01
C ARG A 64 4.95 5.24 18.01
N GLU A 65 4.84 4.63 19.18
CA GLU A 65 4.74 3.18 19.40
C GLU A 65 3.44 2.62 18.83
N GLN A 66 2.33 3.36 18.97
CA GLN A 66 1.05 2.95 18.37
C GLN A 66 1.14 2.92 16.84
N ILE A 67 1.80 3.91 16.22
CA ILE A 67 2.07 3.89 14.77
C ILE A 67 2.99 2.71 14.43
N ALA A 68 4.07 2.50 15.18
CA ALA A 68 5.02 1.41 14.97
C ALA A 68 4.37 0.01 15.03
N SER A 69 3.33 -0.16 15.85
CA SER A 69 2.61 -1.44 15.98
C SER A 69 2.02 -1.95 14.66
N VAL A 70 1.68 -1.03 13.74
CA VAL A 70 1.20 -1.38 12.40
C VAL A 70 2.30 -2.07 11.60
N ALA A 71 3.51 -1.51 11.60
CA ALA A 71 4.66 -2.08 10.90
C ALA A 71 5.03 -3.46 11.47
N VAL A 72 5.13 -3.58 12.80
CA VAL A 72 5.43 -4.87 13.47
C VAL A 72 4.42 -5.95 13.08
N LYS A 73 3.11 -5.66 13.17
CA LYS A 73 2.06 -6.59 12.74
C LYS A 73 2.17 -6.95 11.26
N ASN A 74 2.39 -5.97 10.38
CA ASN A 74 2.50 -6.21 8.94
C ASN A 74 3.69 -7.11 8.61
N HIS A 75 4.84 -6.88 9.24
CA HIS A 75 6.03 -7.68 9.08
C HIS A 75 5.85 -9.12 9.60
N ALA A 76 5.19 -9.29 10.75
CA ALA A 76 4.85 -10.62 11.26
C ALA A 76 3.94 -11.41 10.29
N HIS A 77 2.93 -10.76 9.70
CA HIS A 77 2.08 -11.39 8.69
C HIS A 77 2.83 -11.68 7.39
N ALA A 78 3.78 -10.83 7.00
CA ALA A 78 4.58 -11.03 5.80
C ALA A 78 5.41 -12.32 5.87
N LEU A 79 5.88 -12.72 7.06
CA LEU A 79 6.59 -13.99 7.25
C LEU A 79 5.75 -15.23 6.90
N LEU A 80 4.42 -15.12 6.97
CA LEU A 80 3.49 -16.20 6.66
C LEU A 80 3.05 -16.20 5.19
N ASN A 81 3.42 -15.17 4.42
CA ASN A 81 2.99 -15.01 3.04
C ASN A 81 4.17 -15.26 2.08
N PRO A 82 4.15 -16.34 1.28
CA PRO A 82 5.23 -16.63 0.32
C PRO A 82 5.37 -15.57 -0.79
N HIS A 83 4.33 -14.76 -1.02
CA HIS A 83 4.35 -13.70 -2.02
C HIS A 83 4.76 -12.33 -1.46
N ALA A 84 5.03 -12.21 -0.17
CA ALA A 84 5.50 -10.94 0.39
C ALA A 84 6.88 -10.58 -0.15
N HIS A 85 7.11 -9.31 -0.45
CA HIS A 85 8.41 -8.81 -0.93
C HIS A 85 9.50 -8.91 0.16
N LEU A 86 9.14 -8.73 1.44
CA LEU A 86 10.10 -8.72 2.54
C LEU A 86 9.68 -9.64 3.68
N HIS A 87 10.50 -10.65 3.97
CA HIS A 87 10.34 -11.58 5.09
C HIS A 87 11.25 -11.21 6.25
N LYS A 88 10.95 -10.11 6.93
CA LYS A 88 11.74 -9.63 8.08
C LYS A 88 10.85 -9.47 9.30
N ASN A 89 11.20 -10.11 10.42
CA ASN A 89 10.59 -9.81 11.71
C ASN A 89 11.20 -8.53 12.31
N ILE A 90 10.39 -7.68 12.92
CA ILE A 90 10.84 -6.43 13.56
C ILE A 90 10.07 -6.19 14.86
N THR A 91 10.64 -5.41 15.78
CA THR A 91 9.98 -4.99 17.03
C THR A 91 9.58 -3.52 17.03
N ILE A 92 8.87 -3.07 18.07
CA ILE A 92 8.54 -1.64 18.23
C ILE A 92 9.82 -0.81 18.38
N GLU A 93 10.80 -1.34 19.10
CA GLU A 93 12.09 -0.70 19.33
C GLU A 93 12.88 -0.54 18.03
N ASP A 94 12.85 -1.54 17.14
CA ASP A 94 13.47 -1.45 15.81
C ASP A 94 12.90 -0.28 15.00
N VAL A 95 11.58 -0.09 15.09
CA VAL A 95 10.86 0.96 14.35
C VAL A 95 11.09 2.32 14.99
N CYS A 96 10.87 2.46 16.30
CA CYS A 96 11.04 3.73 17.02
C CYS A 96 12.50 4.21 17.05
N GLY A 97 13.46 3.28 17.11
CA GLY A 97 14.90 3.57 17.10
C GLY A 97 15.50 3.75 15.71
N CYS A 98 14.71 3.62 14.63
CA CYS A 98 15.22 3.71 13.27
C CYS A 98 15.64 5.15 12.93
N THR A 99 16.91 5.34 12.58
CA THR A 99 17.48 6.64 12.19
C THR A 99 17.24 6.99 10.72
N SER A 100 16.76 6.05 9.92
CA SER A 100 16.48 6.23 8.48
C SER A 100 15.11 6.88 8.28
N MET A 101 15.00 8.15 8.64
CA MET A 101 13.79 8.96 8.46
C MET A 101 13.48 9.17 6.98
N VAL A 102 12.19 9.17 6.64
CA VAL A 102 11.70 9.44 5.27
C VAL A 102 10.95 10.77 5.25
N ALA A 103 9.97 10.93 6.15
CA ALA A 103 9.26 12.18 6.39
C ALA A 103 8.69 12.17 7.80
N ASP A 104 9.21 13.03 8.68
CA ASP A 104 8.83 13.02 10.10
C ASP A 104 7.30 12.97 10.32
N PRO A 105 6.78 12.08 11.19
CA PRO A 105 7.46 11.15 12.10
C PRO A 105 7.76 9.76 11.50
N LEU A 106 7.59 9.61 10.19
CA LEU A 106 7.69 8.35 9.46
C LEU A 106 9.13 8.05 9.02
N ASN A 107 9.57 6.84 9.31
CA ASN A 107 10.82 6.27 8.85
C ASN A 107 10.58 5.15 7.83
N ARG A 108 11.67 4.52 7.39
CA ARG A 108 11.62 3.48 6.35
C ARG A 108 10.70 2.29 6.67
N TYR A 109 10.43 1.98 7.94
CA TYR A 109 9.54 0.88 8.33
C TYR A 109 8.06 1.26 8.24
N ASP A 110 7.73 2.55 8.27
CA ASP A 110 6.36 3.03 8.12
C ASP A 110 5.97 3.21 6.63
N CYS A 111 6.92 3.10 5.71
CA CYS A 111 6.70 3.28 4.27
C CYS A 111 6.61 1.92 3.55
N SER A 112 5.63 1.79 2.64
CA SER A 112 5.52 0.63 1.77
C SER A 112 6.69 0.53 0.79
N LEU A 113 7.05 -0.69 0.41
CA LEU A 113 8.17 -0.96 -0.49
C LEU A 113 7.83 -0.61 -1.94
N ILE A 114 8.80 -0.04 -2.65
CA ILE A 114 8.79 0.00 -4.12
C ILE A 114 8.91 -1.44 -4.61
N SER A 115 7.87 -1.95 -5.26
CA SER A 115 7.75 -3.36 -5.61
C SER A 115 7.32 -3.52 -7.06
N ASP A 116 7.75 -4.61 -7.69
CA ASP A 116 7.20 -5.04 -8.96
C ASP A 116 6.26 -6.22 -8.73
N GLY A 117 5.21 -6.30 -9.53
CA GLY A 117 4.29 -7.43 -9.43
C GLY A 117 3.09 -7.29 -10.32
N ALA A 118 2.30 -8.35 -10.36
CA ALA A 118 1.01 -8.37 -11.03
C ALA A 118 0.03 -9.25 -10.25
N SER A 119 -1.25 -8.94 -10.38
CA SER A 119 -2.35 -9.77 -9.90
C SER A 119 -3.51 -9.71 -10.90
N ALA A 120 -4.33 -10.76 -10.92
CA ALA A 120 -5.48 -10.82 -11.80
C ALA A 120 -6.66 -11.49 -11.11
N MET A 121 -7.87 -11.06 -11.48
CA MET A 121 -9.12 -11.63 -11.01
C MET A 121 -10.08 -11.77 -12.18
N VAL A 122 -10.79 -12.91 -12.23
CA VAL A 122 -11.90 -13.12 -13.16
C VAL A 122 -13.19 -12.79 -12.43
N LEU A 123 -13.90 -11.80 -12.95
CA LEU A 123 -15.25 -11.45 -12.53
C LEU A 123 -16.25 -12.11 -13.46
N CYS A 124 -17.32 -12.67 -12.90
CA CYS A 124 -18.41 -13.23 -13.68
C CYS A 124 -19.77 -12.77 -13.16
N ALA A 125 -20.78 -12.83 -14.03
CA ALA A 125 -22.17 -12.63 -13.63
C ALA A 125 -22.62 -13.80 -12.72
N PRO A 126 -23.50 -13.56 -11.72
CA PRO A 126 -23.90 -14.58 -10.75
C PRO A 126 -24.52 -15.84 -11.36
N ASP A 127 -25.20 -15.72 -12.50
CA ASP A 127 -25.79 -16.85 -13.24
C ASP A 127 -24.72 -17.80 -13.80
N LEU A 128 -23.54 -17.29 -14.14
CA LEU A 128 -22.40 -18.06 -14.63
C LEU A 128 -21.48 -18.57 -13.52
N ALA A 129 -21.61 -18.07 -12.29
CA ALA A 129 -20.73 -18.42 -11.18
C ALA A 129 -20.69 -19.93 -10.91
N LYS A 130 -21.82 -20.62 -11.08
CA LYS A 130 -21.96 -22.07 -10.88
C LYS A 130 -21.18 -22.92 -11.90
N GLU A 131 -20.77 -22.34 -13.02
CA GLU A 131 -20.00 -23.05 -14.05
C GLU A 131 -18.53 -23.22 -13.63
N TYR A 132 -18.05 -22.42 -12.67
CA TYR A 132 -16.68 -22.49 -12.19
C TYR A 132 -16.59 -23.48 -11.03
N GLN A 133 -15.72 -24.49 -11.17
CA GLN A 133 -15.44 -25.50 -10.13
C GLN A 133 -14.52 -24.95 -9.02
N THR A 134 -14.70 -23.69 -8.65
CA THR A 134 -13.85 -22.96 -7.70
C THR A 134 -14.70 -22.38 -6.57
N ASN A 135 -14.04 -22.02 -5.47
CA ASN A 135 -14.69 -21.22 -4.44
C ASN A 135 -14.99 -19.83 -5.02
N VAL A 136 -16.26 -19.59 -5.34
CA VAL A 136 -16.77 -18.29 -5.78
C VAL A 136 -16.84 -17.37 -4.57
N VAL A 137 -16.41 -16.12 -4.76
CA VAL A 137 -16.52 -15.05 -3.76
C VAL A 137 -17.42 -13.96 -4.31
N ASP A 138 -18.50 -13.66 -3.61
CA ASP A 138 -19.46 -12.63 -4.01
C ASP A 138 -18.96 -11.23 -3.68
N ILE A 139 -19.14 -10.29 -4.62
CA ILE A 139 -18.92 -8.86 -4.39
C ILE A 139 -20.21 -8.27 -3.84
N ILE A 140 -20.21 -7.90 -2.55
CA ILE A 140 -21.40 -7.45 -1.83
C ILE A 140 -21.59 -5.92 -1.81
N GLY A 141 -20.57 -5.15 -2.22
CA GLY A 141 -20.57 -3.68 -2.22
C GLY A 141 -19.28 -3.13 -2.78
#